data_AF-A0A084JCE3-F1
#
_entry.id   AF-A0A084JCE3-F1
#
_cell.length_a   1.000
_cell.length_b   1.000
_cell.length_c   1.000
_cell.angle_alpha   90.00
_cell.angle_beta   90.00
_cell.angle_gamma   90.00
#
_symmetry.space_group_name_H-M   'P 1'
#
loop_
_entity.id
_entity.type
_entity.pdbx_description
1 polymer ?
#
loop_
_entity_poly.entity_id
_entity_poly.type
_entity_poly.pdbx_seq_one_letter_code
_entity_poly.pdbx_strand_id
1 'polypeptide(L)'
;MLPGFQYLYKGEVNTEIMKYLIKKGWALEAEDCGSVHLASLAGMDRNDIYFQALYKEPAAIKAVIGTCRFVASSLKEIELINEAAAGNLAPGHLEVIGITVIAEAYDDGTMPGLIQS
;
A
#
# COMPACT_ATOMS: atom_id res chain seq x y z
N MET A 1 -3.40 21.79 -8.55
CA MET A 1 -3.52 20.33 -8.72
C MET A 1 -4.14 20.07 -10.07
N LEU A 2 -3.61 19.11 -10.81
CA LEU A 2 -4.18 18.70 -12.09
C LEU A 2 -5.48 17.91 -11.82
N PRO A 3 -6.62 18.29 -12.40
CA PRO A 3 -7.86 17.53 -12.25
C PRO A 3 -7.68 16.08 -12.71
N GLY A 4 -8.17 15.13 -11.92
CA GLY A 4 -8.06 13.69 -12.22
C GLY A 4 -6.76 13.02 -11.78
N PHE A 5 -5.81 13.75 -11.17
CA PHE A 5 -4.58 13.17 -10.63
C PHE A 5 -4.62 13.08 -9.11
N GLN A 6 -4.24 11.92 -8.57
CA GLN A 6 -3.90 11.74 -7.16
C GLN A 6 -2.39 11.91 -7.01
N TYR A 7 -1.98 12.69 -6.01
CA TYR A 7 -0.57 12.88 -5.68
C TYR A 7 -0.21 12.00 -4.50
N LEU A 8 0.91 11.28 -4.60
CA LEU A 8 1.45 10.44 -3.55
C LEU A 8 2.70 11.11 -2.97
N TYR A 9 2.69 11.41 -1.67
CA TYR A 9 3.82 12.01 -0.96
C TYR A 9 4.71 10.92 -0.36
N LYS A 10 6.02 11.03 -0.59
CA LYS A 10 7.05 10.20 0.02
C LYS A 10 8.04 11.09 0.78
N GLY A 11 8.25 10.82 2.05
CA GLY A 11 9.17 11.57 2.89
C GLY A 11 8.84 11.42 4.38
N GLU A 12 9.60 12.12 5.23
CA GLU A 12 9.34 12.14 6.66
C GLU A 12 7.95 12.70 6.96
N VAL A 13 7.32 12.15 8.00
CA VAL A 13 5.96 12.49 8.39
C VAL A 13 5.88 12.92 9.86
N ASN A 14 5.07 13.93 10.11
CA ASN A 14 4.66 14.36 11.44
C ASN A 14 3.20 14.86 11.37
N THR A 15 2.63 15.25 12.51
CA THR A 15 1.24 15.69 12.58
C THR A 15 0.92 16.88 11.68
N GLU A 16 1.85 17.82 11.48
CA GLU A 16 1.64 18.99 10.64
C GLU A 16 1.62 18.62 9.15
N ILE A 17 2.56 17.75 8.75
CA ILE A 17 2.61 17.20 7.39
C ILE A 17 1.33 16.42 7.09
N MET A 18 0.86 15.56 8.00
CA MET A 18 -0.39 14.82 7.81
C MET A 18 -1.59 15.73 7.60
N LYS A 19 -1.75 16.76 8.44
CA LYS A 19 -2.81 17.77 8.29
C LYS A 19 -2.72 18.47 6.93
N TYR A 20 -1.51 18.76 6.47
CA TYR A 20 -1.30 19.37 5.15
C TYR A 20 -1.70 18.43 4.02
N LEU A 21 -1.26 17.17 4.03
CA LEU A 21 -1.60 16.18 3.01
C LEU A 21 -3.11 15.96 2.91
N ILE A 22 -3.79 15.77 4.04
CA ILE A 22 -5.25 15.62 4.10
C ILE A 22 -5.95 16.86 3.53
N LYS A 23 -5.54 18.07 3.93
CA LYS A 23 -6.09 19.32 3.40
C LYS A 23 -5.90 19.46 1.88
N LYS A 24 -4.83 18.88 1.34
CA LYS A 24 -4.54 18.89 -0.10
C LYS A 24 -5.16 17.71 -0.85
N GLY A 25 -5.72 16.72 -0.16
CA GLY A 25 -6.18 15.46 -0.80
C GLY A 25 -5.03 14.68 -1.41
N TRP A 26 -3.85 14.70 -0.77
CA TRP A 26 -2.69 13.92 -1.19
C TRP A 26 -2.61 12.63 -0.39
N ALA A 27 -2.26 11.55 -1.07
CA ALA A 27 -1.99 10.25 -0.47
C ALA A 27 -0.57 10.22 0.13
N LEU A 28 -0.32 9.24 0.98
CA LEU A 28 0.97 8.96 1.61
C LEU A 28 1.55 7.64 1.12
N GLU A 29 2.81 7.64 0.71
CA GLU A 29 3.66 6.45 0.63
C GLU A 29 4.36 6.28 2.00
N ALA A 30 3.87 5.33 2.78
CA ALA A 30 4.42 5.00 4.10
C ALA A 30 5.45 3.88 3.97
N GLU A 31 6.60 4.05 4.62
CA GLU A 31 7.68 3.05 4.62
C GLU A 31 7.72 2.20 5.90
N ASP A 32 6.92 2.56 6.91
CA ASP A 32 6.83 1.85 8.19
C ASP A 32 5.44 1.92 8.82
N CYS A 33 5.22 1.08 9.84
CA CYS A 33 3.97 1.06 10.58
C CYS A 33 3.71 2.39 11.30
N GLY A 34 4.74 3.08 11.79
CA GLY A 34 4.57 4.34 12.54
C GLY A 34 3.89 5.41 11.70
N SER A 35 4.31 5.52 10.44
CA SER A 35 3.77 6.42 9.42
C SER A 35 2.33 6.07 9.07
N VAL A 36 2.03 4.77 8.91
CA VAL A 36 0.65 4.29 8.68
C VAL A 36 -0.27 4.64 9.86
N HIS A 37 0.17 4.36 11.09
CA HIS A 37 -0.60 4.67 12.29
C HIS A 37 -0.81 6.18 12.45
N LEU A 38 0.24 6.98 12.21
CA LEU A 38 0.15 8.43 12.29
C LEU A 38 -0.87 8.99 11.28
N ALA A 39 -0.86 8.49 10.05
CA ALA A 39 -1.81 8.89 9.02
C ALA A 39 -3.25 8.48 9.36
N SER A 40 -3.44 7.24 9.82
CA SER A 40 -4.76 6.74 10.25
C SER A 40 -5.31 7.54 11.43
N LEU A 41 -4.50 7.82 12.45
CA LEU A 41 -4.88 8.64 13.60
C LEU A 41 -5.18 10.10 13.22
N ALA A 42 -4.52 10.63 12.19
CA ALA A 42 -4.82 11.95 11.64
C ALA A 42 -6.12 12.00 10.83
N GLY A 43 -6.77 10.84 10.58
CA GLY A 43 -8.02 10.73 9.85
C GLY A 43 -7.84 10.66 8.33
N MET A 44 -6.66 10.31 7.83
CA MET A 44 -6.46 10.01 6.41
C MET A 44 -7.23 8.73 6.06
N ASP A 45 -7.89 8.71 4.89
CA ASP A 45 -8.60 7.53 4.42
C ASP A 45 -7.59 6.38 4.18
N ARG A 46 -7.94 5.16 4.59
CA ARG A 46 -7.08 3.98 4.39
C ARG A 46 -6.68 3.77 2.92
N ASN A 47 -7.50 4.23 1.98
CA ASN A 47 -7.24 4.13 0.54
C ASN A 47 -6.20 5.15 0.04
N ASP A 48 -5.91 6.16 0.84
CA ASP A 48 -4.90 7.19 0.59
C ASP A 48 -3.58 6.90 1.33
N ILE A 49 -3.46 5.75 2.01
CA ILE A 49 -2.25 5.33 2.70
C ILE A 49 -1.70 4.08 1.99
N TYR A 50 -0.54 4.22 1.35
CA TYR A 50 0.14 3.15 0.62
C TYR A 50 1.33 2.67 1.44
N PHE A 51 1.24 1.49 2.05
CA PHE A 51 2.36 0.90 2.77
C PHE A 51 3.28 0.19 1.77
N GLN A 52 4.40 0.85 1.45
CA GLN A 52 5.42 0.40 0.53
C GLN A 52 6.76 0.36 1.25
N ALA A 53 7.14 -0.84 1.69
CA ALA A 53 8.46 -1.12 2.25
C ALA A 53 9.10 -2.29 1.49
N LEU A 54 10.42 -2.26 1.38
CA LEU A 54 11.23 -3.30 0.72
C LEU A 54 10.99 -4.70 1.29
N TYR A 55 10.77 -4.77 2.60
CA TYR A 55 10.45 -6.00 3.29
C TYR A 55 9.49 -5.70 4.44
N LYS A 56 8.33 -6.37 4.45
CA LYS A 56 7.31 -6.22 5.47
C LYS A 56 7.27 -7.48 6.31
N GLU A 57 7.67 -7.35 7.57
CA GLU A 57 7.57 -8.45 8.53
C GLU A 57 6.10 -8.85 8.73
N PRO A 58 5.78 -10.14 8.96
CA PRO A 58 4.41 -10.59 9.22
C PRO A 58 3.73 -9.81 10.36
N ALA A 59 4.48 -9.46 11.40
CA ALA A 59 3.99 -8.65 12.52
C ALA A 59 3.61 -7.22 12.08
N ALA A 60 4.38 -6.61 11.17
CA ALA A 60 4.10 -5.30 10.62
C ALA A 60 2.81 -5.31 9.78
N ILE A 61 2.66 -6.32 8.91
CA ILE A 61 1.44 -6.52 8.11
C ILE A 61 0.22 -6.64 9.02
N LYS A 62 0.28 -7.52 10.03
CA LYS A 62 -0.83 -7.71 10.98
C LYS A 62 -1.16 -6.44 11.75
N ALA A 63 -0.17 -5.63 12.10
CA ALA A 63 -0.39 -4.41 12.88
C ALA A 63 -1.19 -3.33 12.12
N VAL A 64 -1.17 -3.33 10.79
CA VAL A 64 -1.81 -2.29 9.96
C VAL A 64 -2.81 -2.83 8.93
N ILE A 65 -3.19 -4.10 9.05
CA ILE A 65 -4.19 -4.71 8.16
C ILE A 65 -5.53 -3.97 8.28
N GLY A 66 -6.12 -3.59 7.15
CA GLY A 66 -7.36 -2.82 7.09
C GLY A 66 -7.22 -1.32 7.37
N THR A 67 -6.03 -0.81 7.69
CA THR A 67 -5.80 0.64 7.93
C THR A 67 -5.05 1.33 6.79
N CYS A 68 -4.50 0.57 5.84
CA CYS A 68 -3.82 1.07 4.65
C CYS A 68 -4.04 0.14 3.45
N ARG A 69 -3.55 0.54 2.27
CA ARG A 69 -3.32 -0.33 1.11
C ARG A 69 -1.88 -0.83 1.13
N PHE A 70 -1.69 -2.14 1.07
CA PHE A 70 -0.37 -2.71 0.90
C PHE A 70 0.07 -2.62 -0.56
N VAL A 71 1.35 -2.31 -0.80
CA VAL A 71 2.00 -2.52 -2.09
C VAL A 71 2.96 -3.69 -1.93
N ALA A 72 2.60 -4.83 -2.51
CA ALA A 72 3.35 -6.07 -2.42
C ALA A 72 4.38 -6.16 -3.55
N SER A 73 5.59 -6.62 -3.24
CA SER A 73 6.67 -6.82 -4.21
C SER A 73 7.02 -8.28 -4.46
N SER A 74 6.32 -9.23 -3.84
CA SER A 74 6.54 -10.67 -4.06
C SER A 74 5.27 -11.50 -3.80
N LEU A 75 5.21 -12.70 -4.39
CA LEU A 75 4.15 -13.66 -4.09
C LEU A 75 4.10 -14.01 -2.59
N LYS A 76 5.26 -14.14 -1.95
CA LYS A 76 5.33 -14.47 -0.53
C LYS A 76 4.67 -13.40 0.35
N GLU A 77 4.85 -12.14 -0.03
CA GLU A 77 4.21 -11.03 0.66
C GLU A 77 2.70 -10.99 0.44
N ILE A 78 2.23 -11.34 -0.77
CA ILE A 78 0.79 -11.50 -1.05
C ILE A 78 0.18 -12.57 -0.15
N GLU A 79 0.85 -13.73 0.03
CA GLU A 79 0.39 -14.78 0.94
C GLU A 79 0.29 -14.28 2.38
N LEU A 80 1.31 -13.56 2.87
CA LEU A 80 1.31 -13.01 4.22
C LEU A 80 0.19 -11.99 4.45
N ILE A 81 -0.09 -11.12 3.46
CA ILE A 81 -1.20 -10.17 3.51
C ILE A 81 -2.53 -10.92 3.52
N ASN A 82 -2.67 -11.97 2.70
CA ASN A 82 -3.89 -12.79 2.66
C ASN A 82 -4.14 -13.51 3.99
N GLU A 83 -3.12 -14.12 4.59
CA GLU A 83 -3.21 -14.75 5.92
C GLU A 83 -3.62 -13.73 7.00
N ALA A 84 -3.01 -12.54 6.98
CA ALA A 84 -3.36 -11.47 7.90
C ALA A 84 -4.81 -10.98 7.68
N ALA A 85 -5.24 -10.82 6.42
CA ALA A 85 -6.61 -10.42 6.11
C ALA A 85 -7.63 -11.46 6.61
N ALA A 86 -7.39 -12.74 6.32
CA ALA A 86 -8.29 -13.83 6.73
C ALA A 86 -8.43 -13.95 8.26
N GLY A 87 -7.37 -13.63 9.02
CA GLY A 87 -7.38 -13.71 10.48
C GLY A 87 -7.89 -12.47 11.22
N ASN A 88 -7.96 -11.30 10.56
CA ASN A 88 -8.21 -10.03 11.25
C ASN A 88 -9.34 -9.19 10.63
N LEU A 89 -9.77 -9.49 9.40
CA LEU A 89 -10.86 -8.79 8.72
C LEU A 89 -12.14 -9.63 8.71
N ALA A 90 -13.28 -8.99 8.42
CA ALA A 90 -14.57 -9.67 8.41
C ALA A 90 -14.58 -10.82 7.38
N PRO A 91 -15.22 -11.97 7.68
CA PRO A 91 -15.37 -13.05 6.71
C PRO A 91 -15.98 -12.56 5.39
N GLY A 92 -15.35 -12.93 4.27
CA GLY A 92 -15.76 -12.50 2.93
C GLY A 92 -15.23 -11.12 2.50
N HIS A 93 -14.51 -10.41 3.37
CA HIS A 93 -13.80 -9.19 2.99
C HIS A 93 -12.65 -9.52 2.03
N LEU A 94 -12.56 -8.76 0.93
CA LEU A 94 -11.45 -8.83 -0.01
C LEU A 94 -10.58 -7.58 0.16
N GLU A 95 -9.34 -7.80 0.59
CA GLU A 95 -8.38 -6.73 0.76
C GLU A 95 -7.77 -6.34 -0.60
N VAL A 96 -7.85 -5.07 -0.96
CA VAL A 96 -7.25 -4.54 -2.19
C VAL A 96 -5.78 -4.22 -1.94
N ILE A 97 -4.91 -4.76 -2.79
CA ILE A 97 -3.46 -4.53 -2.74
C ILE A 97 -2.96 -3.94 -4.06
N GLY A 98 -1.88 -3.17 -3.98
CA GLY A 98 -1.04 -2.83 -5.13
C GLY A 98 0.03 -3.91 -5.34
N ILE A 99 0.51 -4.03 -6.58
CA ILE A 99 1.61 -4.92 -6.94
C ILE A 99 2.71 -4.07 -7.57
N THR A 100 3.94 -4.20 -7.06
CA THR A 100 5.11 -3.55 -7.67
C THR A 100 5.45 -4.23 -8.98
N VAL A 101 5.61 -3.45 -10.05
CA VAL A 101 6.02 -3.93 -11.37
C VAL A 101 7.44 -3.44 -11.66
N ILE A 102 8.32 -4.36 -12.05
CA ILE A 102 9.65 -4.04 -12.60
C ILE A 102 9.48 -4.01 -14.11
N ALA A 103 9.32 -2.81 -14.68
CA ALA A 103 9.02 -2.65 -16.09
C ALA A 103 10.15 -3.17 -16.99
N GLU A 104 11.40 -3.09 -16.53
CA GLU A 104 12.58 -3.57 -17.26
C GLU A 104 12.66 -5.09 -17.33
N ALA A 105 11.98 -5.79 -16.42
CA ALA A 105 11.81 -7.25 -16.45
C ALA A 105 10.52 -7.65 -17.18
N TYR A 106 9.71 -6.68 -17.62
CA TYR A 106 8.52 -6.92 -18.42
C TYR A 106 8.89 -6.81 -19.90
N ASP A 107 8.58 -7.83 -20.69
CA ASP A 107 8.90 -7.87 -22.14
C ASP A 107 10.41 -7.89 -22.46
N ASP A 108 11.20 -8.63 -21.66
CA ASP A 108 12.61 -8.92 -21.97
C ASP A 108 12.80 -9.92 -23.13
N GLY A 109 11.72 -10.23 -23.87
CA GLY A 109 11.67 -11.20 -24.94
C GLY A 109 11.73 -12.67 -24.50
N THR A 110 11.85 -12.97 -23.20
CA THR A 110 11.92 -14.35 -22.67
C THR A 110 10.63 -14.85 -22.07
N MET A 111 9.72 -13.93 -21.70
CA MET A 111 8.38 -14.26 -21.24
C MET A 111 7.39 -14.10 -22.39
N PRO A 112 6.88 -15.19 -23.00
CA PRO A 112 5.76 -15.08 -23.90
C PRO A 112 4.60 -14.53 -23.08
N GLY A 113 4.18 -13.29 -23.36
CA GLY A 113 2.99 -12.71 -22.75
C GLY A 113 1.81 -13.69 -22.86
N LEU A 114 0.83 -13.58 -21.97
CA LEU A 114 -0.34 -14.47 -21.93
C LEU A 114 -0.95 -14.61 -23.33
N ILE A 115 -0.66 -15.73 -24.00
CA ILE A 115 -1.32 -16.10 -25.24
C ILE A 115 -2.74 -16.48 -24.82
N GLN A 116 -3.69 -15.57 -25.04
CA GLN A 116 -5.10 -15.92 -24.97
C GLN A 116 -5.37 -16.97 -26.04
N SER A 117 -5.60 -18.21 -25.61
CA SER A 117 -6.10 -19.32 -26.42
C SER A 117 -7.62 -19.28 -26.53
#